data_AF-A0A349DEX6-F1
#
_entry.id   AF-A0A349DEX6-F1
#
_cell.length_a   1.000
_cell.length_b   1.000
_cell.length_c   1.000
_cell.angle_alpha   90.00
_cell.angle_beta   90.00
_cell.angle_gamma   90.00
#
_symmetry.space_group_name_H-M   'P 1'
#
loop_
_entity.id
_entity.type
_entity.pdbx_description
1 polymer ?
#
loop_
_entity_poly.entity_id
_entity_poly.type
_entity_poly.pdbx_seq_one_letter_code
_entity_poly.pdbx_strand_id
1 'polypeptide(L)'
;MKLHTTQQSILLHEQPVGSGAEGNVYEIVAPQAFQGLVAKIYHSHEQSKDREPKIVQLIEAENKGALPSNVIFPKECVYDASGNFVGFMMPKVEAPYHLTSLCSLSLNAGLPQAWHNKYHRDDHNLYFRLVICRNLARLVAQVHQTQHYIFADLKPENIKVNWQGEVFVLDTDSIQITNNQGLLYPAEKITPEYAPPEARHFNFKQNQIPESWDSFSLGVIFYKILLGLHPYTGTCLPPYEELVSNEQKIQANLLPIGQQSVYFDIVPEPHRALKHLPQRIQMLLRASFQAKESLRPTAAYWQEALEVQLSQMKEPQVKALVIAKAPPLREVSPSPQTTLMLSNNKHAQRDVARLVAANLSAFIFLLALIKFVSVSGLFFNAVSLSPTVQAPVKKGEGCFPEGFFAEKAAAKRHKVTNKVGLFDNNGQMLLPYDYEWIGRFHEGLASIVLYNKTGYINEQGKIVIPMVYDEGWDFSNGFARVGVREKRGMINHQGELLTPLIYDNVWNFDLENQGLARVEIDGKYGFINQKGKEVIQIKFDWVDDFEGRNFTLVKLGEKTFSMDRQGNISDY
;
A
#
# COMPACT_ATOMS: atom_id res chain seq x y z
N MET A 1 12.95 25.08 -24.50
CA MET A 1 13.79 24.26 -25.42
C MET A 1 13.27 24.39 -26.84
N LYS A 2 14.10 24.70 -27.84
CA LYS A 2 13.67 24.82 -29.24
C LYS A 2 13.92 23.50 -29.99
N LEU A 3 12.87 22.95 -30.60
CA LEU A 3 12.88 21.72 -31.39
C LEU A 3 12.12 21.96 -32.70
N HIS A 4 12.00 20.93 -33.53
CA HIS A 4 11.39 21.03 -34.86
C HIS A 4 10.43 19.87 -35.12
N THR A 5 9.32 20.15 -35.79
CA THR A 5 8.53 19.11 -36.49
C THR A 5 8.95 19.10 -37.97
N THR A 6 8.34 18.24 -38.78
CA THR A 6 8.56 18.24 -40.23
C THR A 6 8.12 19.54 -40.90
N GLN A 7 7.24 20.32 -40.26
CA GLN A 7 6.62 21.51 -40.85
C GLN A 7 7.19 22.83 -40.30
N GLN A 8 7.52 22.89 -39.00
CA GLN A 8 7.91 24.13 -38.35
C GLN A 8 8.68 23.92 -37.04
N SER A 9 9.33 24.98 -36.54
CA SER A 9 9.96 24.96 -35.21
C SER A 9 8.93 25.06 -34.09
N ILE A 10 9.14 24.31 -33.02
CA ILE A 10 8.37 24.37 -31.78
C ILE A 10 9.23 24.85 -30.62
N LEU A 11 8.61 25.58 -29.70
CA LEU A 11 9.21 26.02 -28.45
C LEU A 11 8.52 25.32 -27.29
N LEU A 12 9.28 24.53 -26.53
CA LEU A 12 8.81 23.85 -25.33
C LEU A 12 9.09 24.67 -24.08
N HIS A 13 8.19 24.56 -23.11
CA HIS A 13 8.41 25.07 -21.76
C HIS A 13 9.67 24.44 -21.13
N GLU A 14 10.35 25.17 -20.24
CA GLU A 14 11.62 24.70 -19.66
C GLU A 14 11.43 23.53 -18.68
N GLN A 15 10.36 23.59 -17.90
CA GLN A 15 10.00 22.53 -16.96
C GLN A 15 9.05 21.53 -17.60
N PRO A 16 9.28 20.21 -17.43
CA PRO A 16 8.35 19.19 -17.90
C PRO A 16 7.09 19.17 -17.02
N VAL A 17 5.94 18.89 -17.65
CA VAL A 17 4.66 18.67 -16.97
C VAL A 17 4.49 17.22 -16.49
N GLY A 18 5.30 16.31 -17.01
CA GLY A 18 5.36 14.92 -16.57
C GLY A 18 6.71 14.31 -16.91
N SER A 19 7.14 13.34 -16.11
CA SER A 19 8.39 12.60 -16.35
C SER A 19 8.12 11.12 -16.17
N GLY A 20 8.59 10.32 -17.13
CA GLY A 20 8.51 8.86 -17.11
C GLY A 20 9.89 8.24 -17.32
N ALA A 21 9.94 6.91 -17.26
CA ALA A 21 11.17 6.16 -17.43
C ALA A 21 11.81 6.36 -18.82
N GLU A 22 10.99 6.62 -19.85
CA GLU A 22 11.47 6.73 -21.23
C GLU A 22 11.74 8.17 -21.67
N GLY A 23 11.13 9.14 -21.01
CA GLY A 23 11.18 10.52 -21.44
C GLY A 23 10.35 11.46 -20.59
N ASN A 24 10.42 12.74 -20.96
CA ASN A 24 9.73 13.83 -20.30
C ASN A 24 8.67 14.41 -21.22
N VAL A 25 7.55 14.83 -20.64
CA VAL A 25 6.44 15.48 -21.35
C VAL A 25 6.50 16.97 -21.06
N TYR A 26 6.48 17.79 -22.11
CA TYR A 26 6.57 19.25 -22.03
C TYR A 26 5.37 19.92 -22.68
N GLU A 27 4.96 21.05 -22.14
CA GLU A 27 4.01 21.94 -22.81
C GLU A 27 4.65 22.67 -23.98
N ILE A 28 3.88 22.82 -25.06
CA ILE A 28 4.27 23.58 -26.24
C ILE A 28 3.83 25.03 -26.06
N VAL A 29 4.81 25.93 -26.01
CA VAL A 29 4.61 27.38 -25.81
C VAL A 29 4.35 28.08 -27.14
N ALA A 30 5.00 27.64 -28.22
CA ALA A 30 4.80 28.18 -29.56
C ALA A 30 5.08 27.11 -30.62
N PRO A 31 4.44 27.20 -31.81
CA PRO A 31 3.44 28.18 -32.22
C PRO A 31 2.06 27.93 -31.59
N GLN A 32 1.21 28.96 -31.56
CA GLN A 32 -0.14 28.88 -30.98
C GLN A 32 -1.04 27.84 -31.68
N ALA A 33 -0.73 27.47 -32.92
CA ALA A 33 -1.40 26.41 -33.66
C ALA A 33 -1.35 25.03 -32.95
N PHE A 34 -0.35 24.82 -32.07
CA PHE A 34 -0.21 23.58 -31.29
C PHE A 34 -0.71 23.73 -29.85
N GLN A 35 -1.50 24.76 -29.56
CA GLN A 35 -2.16 24.90 -28.26
C GLN A 35 -3.06 23.69 -27.98
N GLY A 36 -2.93 23.10 -26.79
CA GLY A 36 -3.63 21.86 -26.42
C GLY A 36 -2.88 20.58 -26.78
N LEU A 37 -1.67 20.67 -27.34
CA LEU A 37 -0.74 19.55 -27.50
C LEU A 37 0.40 19.63 -26.48
N VAL A 38 0.99 18.48 -26.19
CA VAL A 38 2.22 18.32 -25.40
C VAL A 38 3.23 17.52 -26.22
N ALA A 39 4.52 17.69 -25.94
CA ALA A 39 5.59 16.92 -26.57
C ALA A 39 6.22 15.95 -25.58
N LYS A 40 6.21 14.64 -25.88
CA LYS A 40 7.00 13.63 -25.18
C LYS A 40 8.38 13.58 -25.85
N ILE A 41 9.42 13.89 -25.09
CA ILE A 41 10.82 13.87 -25.53
C ILE A 41 11.54 12.75 -24.79
N TYR A 42 12.08 11.80 -25.54
CA TYR A 42 12.79 10.65 -24.98
C TYR A 42 14.10 11.08 -24.31
N HIS A 43 14.51 10.33 -23.28
CA HIS A 43 15.86 10.47 -22.73
C HIS A 43 16.89 10.06 -23.78
N SER A 44 18.10 10.63 -23.73
CA SER A 44 19.13 10.40 -24.76
C SER A 44 19.50 8.93 -24.99
N HIS A 45 19.42 8.08 -23.96
CA HIS A 45 19.69 6.64 -24.07
C HIS A 45 18.52 5.82 -24.64
N GLU A 46 17.33 6.41 -24.74
CA GLU A 46 16.10 5.80 -25.27
C GLU A 46 15.81 6.25 -26.71
N GLN A 47 16.57 7.22 -27.25
CA GLN A 47 16.43 7.76 -28.61
C GLN A 47 17.02 6.81 -29.68
N SER A 48 16.43 5.61 -29.81
CA SER A 48 16.78 4.67 -30.88
C SER A 48 16.16 5.09 -32.22
N LYS A 49 16.91 4.86 -33.32
CA LYS A 49 16.42 5.06 -34.70
C LYS A 49 15.22 4.16 -35.04
N ASP A 50 15.05 3.05 -34.34
CA ASP A 50 13.98 2.10 -34.60
C ASP A 50 12.60 2.56 -34.07
N ARG A 51 12.57 3.60 -33.22
CA ARG A 51 11.31 4.14 -32.66
C ARG A 51 10.54 5.00 -33.67
N GLU A 52 11.23 5.77 -34.49
CA GLU A 52 10.58 6.70 -35.44
C GLU A 52 9.60 6.00 -36.39
N PRO A 53 9.95 4.89 -37.07
CA PRO A 53 9.01 4.19 -37.96
C PRO A 53 7.73 3.72 -37.23
N LYS A 54 7.88 3.24 -35.99
CA LYS A 54 6.74 2.83 -35.15
C LYS A 54 5.83 4.01 -34.83
N ILE A 55 6.39 5.16 -34.45
CA ILE A 55 5.62 6.37 -34.16
C ILE A 55 4.89 6.87 -35.41
N VAL A 56 5.55 6.87 -36.57
CA VAL A 56 4.91 7.23 -37.84
C VAL A 56 3.70 6.32 -38.12
N GLN A 57 3.83 5.02 -37.91
CA GLN A 57 2.72 4.07 -38.05
C GLN A 57 1.54 4.39 -37.10
N LEU A 58 1.82 4.78 -35.85
CA LEU A 58 0.79 5.17 -34.89
C LEU A 58 0.11 6.49 -35.32
N ILE A 59 0.84 7.46 -35.85
CA ILE A 59 0.27 8.71 -36.39
C ILE A 59 -0.67 8.41 -37.57
N GLU A 60 -0.27 7.51 -38.47
CA GLU A 60 -1.15 7.10 -39.57
C GLU A 60 -2.42 6.41 -39.10
N ALA A 61 -2.33 5.58 -38.05
CA ALA A 61 -3.48 4.92 -37.45
C ALA A 61 -4.45 5.92 -36.83
N GLU A 62 -3.93 6.93 -36.14
CA GLU A 62 -4.71 8.02 -35.56
C GLU A 62 -5.42 8.85 -36.63
N ASN A 63 -4.73 9.18 -37.73
CA ASN A 63 -5.34 9.90 -38.85
C ASN A 63 -6.48 9.14 -39.53
N LYS A 64 -6.45 7.79 -39.46
CA LYS A 64 -7.52 6.92 -39.95
C LYS A 64 -8.66 6.74 -38.93
N GLY A 65 -8.52 7.28 -37.71
CA GLY A 65 -9.47 7.09 -36.62
C GLY A 65 -9.56 5.63 -36.17
N ALA A 66 -8.45 4.89 -36.22
CA ALA A 66 -8.43 3.45 -35.98
C ALA A 66 -8.78 3.05 -34.54
N LEU A 67 -8.63 3.97 -33.58
CA LEU A 67 -8.77 3.69 -32.15
C LEU A 67 -9.60 4.76 -31.41
N PRO A 68 -10.12 4.45 -30.20
CA PRO A 68 -10.91 5.40 -29.43
C PRO A 68 -10.09 6.64 -29.04
N SER A 69 -10.72 7.82 -29.04
CA SER A 69 -10.09 9.10 -28.69
C SER A 69 -9.53 9.18 -27.26
N ASN A 70 -9.95 8.28 -26.38
CA ASN A 70 -9.43 8.13 -25.02
C ASN A 70 -8.09 7.38 -24.96
N VAL A 71 -7.60 6.83 -26.07
CA VAL A 71 -6.23 6.35 -26.22
C VAL A 71 -5.43 7.46 -26.89
N ILE A 72 -4.40 7.96 -26.22
CA ILE A 72 -3.73 9.20 -26.63
C ILE A 72 -2.60 8.90 -27.61
N PHE A 73 -2.91 9.03 -28.90
CA PHE A 73 -1.96 8.76 -29.96
C PHE A 73 -0.98 9.91 -30.24
N PRO A 74 0.23 9.58 -30.74
CA PRO A 74 1.10 10.56 -31.36
C PRO A 74 0.40 11.22 -32.55
N LYS A 75 0.64 12.53 -32.71
CA LYS A 75 0.11 13.35 -33.81
C LYS A 75 1.19 13.74 -34.82
N GLU A 76 2.41 13.96 -34.35
CA GLU A 76 3.52 14.39 -35.20
C GLU A 76 4.86 14.09 -34.53
N CYS A 77 5.88 13.75 -35.33
CA CYS A 77 7.24 13.51 -34.85
C CYS A 77 7.97 14.81 -34.49
N VAL A 78 8.90 14.73 -33.54
CA VAL A 78 9.71 15.84 -33.06
C VAL A 78 11.19 15.51 -33.24
N TYR A 79 11.95 16.49 -33.72
CA TYR A 79 13.35 16.40 -34.11
C TYR A 79 14.20 17.48 -33.42
N ASP A 80 15.48 17.16 -33.21
CA ASP A 80 16.48 18.14 -32.79
C ASP A 80 16.93 19.05 -33.96
N ALA A 81 17.81 20.00 -33.67
CA ALA A 81 18.36 20.93 -34.67
C ALA A 81 19.22 20.23 -35.75
N SER A 82 19.69 19.00 -35.49
CA SER A 82 20.47 18.20 -36.43
C SER A 82 19.59 17.28 -37.30
N GLY A 83 18.27 17.30 -37.08
CA GLY A 83 17.31 16.44 -37.79
C GLY A 83 17.19 15.03 -37.21
N ASN A 84 17.72 14.76 -36.01
CA ASN A 84 17.55 13.46 -35.36
C ASN A 84 16.18 13.41 -34.66
N PHE A 85 15.50 12.27 -34.78
CA PHE A 85 14.25 12.01 -34.06
C PHE A 85 14.49 11.97 -32.54
N VAL A 86 13.72 12.75 -31.78
CA VAL A 86 13.85 12.84 -30.31
C VAL A 86 12.55 12.57 -29.55
N GLY A 87 11.41 12.47 -30.25
CA GLY A 87 10.12 12.30 -29.60
C GLY A 87 8.94 12.60 -30.49
N PHE A 88 7.78 12.85 -29.90
CA PHE A 88 6.55 13.13 -30.62
C PHE A 88 5.61 14.07 -29.86
N MET A 89 4.70 14.70 -30.59
CA MET A 89 3.59 15.49 -30.04
C MET A 89 2.34 14.63 -29.87
N MET A 90 1.54 14.91 -28.85
CA MET A 90 0.28 14.23 -28.58
C MET A 90 -0.73 15.17 -27.91
N PRO A 91 -2.04 14.88 -27.95
CA PRO A 91 -3.05 15.66 -27.26
C PRO A 91 -2.79 15.79 -25.77
N LYS A 92 -2.99 17.00 -25.22
CA LYS A 92 -2.96 17.22 -23.77
C LYS A 92 -4.24 16.65 -23.16
N VAL A 93 -4.07 15.80 -22.13
CA VAL A 93 -5.19 15.25 -21.36
C VAL A 93 -5.45 16.10 -20.13
N GLU A 94 -6.65 16.70 -20.09
CA GLU A 94 -7.13 17.55 -18.98
C GLU A 94 -7.54 16.78 -17.72
N ALA A 95 -7.50 15.45 -17.75
CA ALA A 95 -7.71 14.65 -16.55
C ALA A 95 -6.58 14.90 -15.52
N PRO A 96 -6.90 15.30 -14.28
CA PRO A 96 -5.93 15.83 -13.34
C PRO A 96 -5.10 14.75 -12.63
N TYR A 97 -5.59 13.51 -12.55
CA TYR A 97 -4.97 12.47 -11.72
C TYR A 97 -4.68 11.21 -12.51
N HIS A 98 -3.56 10.57 -12.18
CA HIS A 98 -3.29 9.19 -12.56
C HIS A 98 -4.17 8.23 -11.75
N LEU A 99 -4.51 7.09 -12.35
CA LEU A 99 -5.33 6.05 -11.75
C LEU A 99 -4.69 5.47 -10.47
N THR A 100 -3.36 5.53 -10.36
CA THR A 100 -2.62 5.20 -9.12
C THR A 100 -3.22 5.86 -7.87
N SER A 101 -3.78 7.07 -8.00
CA SER A 101 -4.40 7.82 -6.90
C SER A 101 -5.59 7.09 -6.25
N LEU A 102 -6.19 6.13 -6.98
CA LEU A 102 -7.34 5.34 -6.55
C LEU A 102 -6.99 3.86 -6.27
N CYS A 103 -5.71 3.49 -6.27
CA CYS A 103 -5.27 2.09 -6.24
C CYS A 103 -4.68 1.61 -4.90
N SER A 104 -4.60 2.48 -3.88
CA SER A 104 -4.06 2.19 -2.53
C SER A 104 -5.14 2.24 -1.45
N LEU A 105 -5.10 1.41 -0.37
CA LEU A 105 -6.19 1.27 0.63
C LEU A 105 -6.73 2.61 1.15
N SER A 106 -5.82 3.56 1.38
CA SER A 106 -6.16 4.97 1.54
C SER A 106 -5.98 5.65 0.18
N LEU A 107 -7.02 6.34 -0.29
CA LEU A 107 -6.91 7.18 -1.49
C LEU A 107 -5.80 8.22 -1.31
N ASN A 108 -5.14 8.62 -2.40
CA ASN A 108 -4.03 9.57 -2.36
C ASN A 108 -4.45 10.87 -1.65
N ALA A 109 -3.69 11.31 -0.65
CA ALA A 109 -4.01 12.48 0.17
C ALA A 109 -4.03 13.81 -0.60
N GLY A 110 -3.42 13.87 -1.78
CA GLY A 110 -3.48 15.01 -2.69
C GLY A 110 -4.79 15.10 -3.48
N LEU A 111 -5.69 14.12 -3.36
CA LEU A 111 -7.01 14.18 -3.97
C LEU A 111 -7.92 15.16 -3.20
N PRO A 112 -8.75 15.96 -3.90
CA PRO A 112 -9.75 16.79 -3.25
C PRO A 112 -10.71 15.94 -2.42
N GLN A 113 -11.24 16.47 -1.32
CA GLN A 113 -12.16 15.75 -0.43
C GLN A 113 -13.37 15.13 -1.16
N ALA A 114 -13.84 15.76 -2.23
CA ALA A 114 -14.90 15.22 -3.07
C ALA A 114 -14.54 13.82 -3.62
N TRP A 115 -13.29 13.60 -4.04
CA TRP A 115 -12.80 12.31 -4.54
C TRP A 115 -12.76 11.26 -3.44
N HIS A 116 -12.36 11.67 -2.24
CA HIS A 116 -12.47 10.80 -1.07
C HIS A 116 -13.93 10.39 -0.87
N ASN A 117 -14.88 11.32 -0.87
CA ASN A 117 -16.29 11.01 -0.64
C ASN A 117 -16.91 10.09 -1.72
N LYS A 118 -16.47 10.22 -2.98
CA LYS A 118 -17.02 9.48 -4.12
C LYS A 118 -16.38 8.11 -4.33
N TYR A 119 -15.08 7.98 -4.07
CA TYR A 119 -14.34 6.75 -4.37
C TYR A 119 -13.90 5.98 -3.12
N HIS A 120 -14.28 6.42 -1.92
CA HIS A 120 -13.99 5.75 -0.65
C HIS A 120 -14.38 4.27 -0.68
N ARG A 121 -13.55 3.39 -0.11
CA ARG A 121 -13.74 1.92 -0.16
C ARG A 121 -14.75 1.40 0.86
N ASP A 122 -15.99 1.83 0.69
CA ASP A 122 -17.16 1.25 1.32
C ASP A 122 -18.11 0.67 0.26
N ASP A 123 -19.13 -0.05 0.72
CA ASP A 123 -20.17 -0.66 -0.12
C ASP A 123 -21.03 0.40 -0.83
N HIS A 124 -21.22 1.56 -0.21
CA HIS A 124 -22.03 2.65 -0.77
C HIS A 124 -21.43 3.20 -2.06
N ASN A 125 -20.11 3.40 -2.07
CA ASN A 125 -19.37 4.01 -3.17
C ASN A 125 -18.78 2.99 -4.16
N LEU A 126 -19.01 1.69 -3.95
CA LEU A 126 -18.57 0.62 -4.84
C LEU A 126 -19.00 0.86 -6.30
N TYR A 127 -20.20 1.41 -6.50
CA TYR A 127 -20.72 1.77 -7.82
C TYR A 127 -19.72 2.58 -8.65
N PHE A 128 -19.15 3.65 -8.09
CA PHE A 128 -18.25 4.53 -8.82
C PHE A 128 -16.91 3.87 -9.18
N ARG A 129 -16.41 2.97 -8.33
CA ARG A 129 -15.23 2.17 -8.63
C ARG A 129 -15.49 1.18 -9.77
N LEU A 130 -16.66 0.53 -9.76
CA LEU A 130 -17.08 -0.37 -10.84
C LEU A 130 -17.27 0.38 -12.17
N VAL A 131 -17.74 1.63 -12.15
CA VAL A 131 -17.83 2.49 -13.35
C VAL A 131 -16.45 2.71 -13.99
N ILE A 132 -15.41 2.97 -13.18
CA ILE A 132 -14.03 3.11 -13.69
C ILE A 132 -13.57 1.79 -14.32
N CYS A 133 -13.75 0.66 -13.62
CA CYS A 133 -13.40 -0.66 -14.16
C CYS A 133 -14.11 -0.92 -15.50
N ARG A 134 -15.40 -0.59 -15.60
CA ARG A 134 -16.20 -0.76 -16.82
C ARG A 134 -15.66 0.10 -17.96
N ASN A 135 -15.39 1.38 -17.68
CA ASN A 135 -14.90 2.31 -18.69
C ASN A 135 -13.53 1.89 -19.22
N LEU A 136 -12.64 1.38 -18.36
CA LEU A 136 -11.34 0.84 -18.76
C LEU A 136 -11.47 -0.47 -19.54
N ALA A 137 -12.32 -1.40 -19.09
CA ALA A 137 -12.61 -2.64 -19.81
C ALA A 137 -13.12 -2.35 -21.23
N ARG A 138 -14.07 -1.41 -21.37
CA ARG A 138 -14.61 -0.97 -22.66
C ARG A 138 -13.53 -0.40 -23.57
N LEU A 139 -12.67 0.47 -23.04
CA LEU A 139 -11.59 1.09 -23.82
C LEU A 139 -10.64 0.03 -24.38
N VAL A 140 -10.21 -0.90 -23.52
CA VAL A 140 -9.30 -1.98 -23.91
C VAL A 140 -9.97 -2.95 -24.89
N ALA A 141 -11.25 -3.28 -24.67
CA ALA A 141 -12.02 -4.12 -25.59
C ALA A 141 -12.13 -3.50 -27.00
N GLN A 142 -12.35 -2.18 -27.09
CA GLN A 142 -12.39 -1.48 -28.38
C GLN A 142 -11.03 -1.53 -29.11
N VAL A 143 -9.93 -1.43 -28.38
CA VAL A 143 -8.58 -1.57 -28.95
C VAL A 143 -8.36 -3.00 -29.45
N HIS A 144 -8.68 -4.00 -28.64
CA HIS A 144 -8.55 -5.41 -29.02
C HIS A 144 -9.45 -5.82 -30.19
N GLN A 145 -10.63 -5.22 -30.33
CA GLN A 145 -11.53 -5.43 -31.48
C GLN A 145 -10.89 -5.04 -32.82
N THR A 146 -9.88 -4.16 -32.83
CA THR A 146 -9.12 -3.85 -34.05
C THR A 146 -8.24 -5.01 -34.52
N GLN A 147 -7.90 -5.96 -33.65
CA GLN A 147 -6.97 -7.07 -33.90
C GLN A 147 -5.52 -6.66 -34.26
N HIS A 148 -5.22 -5.36 -34.17
CA HIS A 148 -3.93 -4.79 -34.60
C HIS A 148 -3.08 -4.28 -33.44
N TYR A 149 -3.67 -4.08 -32.26
CA TYR A 149 -3.01 -3.39 -31.15
C TYR A 149 -3.19 -4.15 -29.83
N ILE A 150 -2.09 -4.31 -29.11
CA ILE A 150 -2.05 -4.87 -27.74
C ILE A 150 -1.23 -3.91 -26.88
N PHE A 151 -1.73 -3.53 -25.72
CA PHE A 151 -1.04 -2.54 -24.87
C PHE A 151 0.23 -3.12 -24.24
N ALA A 152 0.18 -4.36 -23.77
CA ALA A 152 1.23 -5.12 -23.11
C ALA A 152 1.72 -4.58 -21.74
N ASP A 153 1.71 -3.26 -21.54
CA ASP A 153 2.13 -2.59 -20.29
C ASP A 153 0.98 -1.77 -19.65
N LEU A 154 -0.20 -2.39 -19.50
CA LEU A 154 -1.31 -1.75 -18.80
C LEU A 154 -1.03 -1.65 -17.30
N LYS A 155 -0.87 -0.42 -16.82
CA LYS A 155 -0.69 -0.11 -15.40
C LYS A 155 -1.32 1.23 -15.02
N PRO A 156 -1.69 1.44 -13.74
CA PRO A 156 -2.37 2.66 -13.31
C PRO A 156 -1.56 3.95 -13.54
N GLU A 157 -0.23 3.87 -13.64
CA GLU A 157 0.66 5.00 -13.95
C GLU A 157 0.43 5.52 -15.37
N ASN A 158 0.10 4.62 -16.30
CA ASN A 158 -0.11 4.97 -17.71
C ASN A 158 -1.55 5.37 -18.03
N ILE A 159 -2.41 5.44 -16.99
CA ILE A 159 -3.83 5.72 -17.12
C ILE A 159 -4.18 6.95 -16.28
N LYS A 160 -4.78 7.95 -16.91
CA LYS A 160 -5.43 9.08 -16.21
C LYS A 160 -6.91 8.84 -16.02
N VAL A 161 -7.47 9.45 -14.98
CA VAL A 161 -8.89 9.39 -14.65
C VAL A 161 -9.42 10.76 -14.27
N ASN A 162 -10.64 11.09 -14.69
CA ASN A 162 -11.33 12.32 -14.28
C ASN A 162 -12.43 12.04 -13.25
N TRP A 163 -13.06 13.10 -12.77
CA TRP A 163 -14.10 13.04 -11.73
C TRP A 163 -15.29 12.16 -12.13
N GLN A 164 -15.61 12.07 -13.42
CA GLN A 164 -16.70 11.27 -13.97
C GLN A 164 -16.34 9.79 -14.07
N GLY A 165 -15.07 9.42 -13.84
CA GLY A 165 -14.56 8.06 -14.01
C GLY A 165 -14.22 7.73 -15.46
N GLU A 166 -14.12 8.73 -16.34
CA GLU A 166 -13.56 8.53 -17.68
C GLU A 166 -12.06 8.28 -17.56
N VAL A 167 -11.56 7.37 -18.39
CA VAL A 167 -10.16 6.94 -18.36
C VAL A 167 -9.46 7.30 -19.66
N PHE A 168 -8.17 7.60 -19.57
CA PHE A 168 -7.33 8.00 -20.69
C PHE A 168 -6.00 7.26 -20.63
N VAL A 169 -5.63 6.53 -21.68
CA VAL A 169 -4.37 5.78 -21.74
C VAL A 169 -3.32 6.64 -22.46
N LEU A 170 -2.20 6.91 -21.81
CA LEU A 170 -1.21 7.88 -22.27
C LEU A 170 -0.03 7.26 -23.04
N ASP A 171 0.41 6.07 -22.63
CA ASP A 171 1.70 5.51 -23.04
C ASP A 171 1.53 4.57 -24.24
N THR A 172 1.23 5.15 -25.41
CA THR A 172 0.89 4.37 -26.62
C THR A 172 2.11 4.00 -27.48
N ASP A 173 3.26 4.60 -27.23
CA ASP A 173 4.51 4.30 -27.94
C ASP A 173 5.07 2.92 -27.59
N SER A 174 4.72 2.37 -26.43
CA SER A 174 5.09 1.01 -26.02
C SER A 174 4.16 -0.08 -26.54
N ILE A 175 3.03 0.23 -27.19
CA ILE A 175 2.09 -0.81 -27.65
C ILE A 175 2.71 -1.74 -28.69
N GLN A 176 2.24 -2.98 -28.72
CA GLN A 176 2.51 -3.90 -29.81
C GLN A 176 1.60 -3.60 -31.00
N ILE A 177 2.16 -3.65 -32.20
CA ILE A 177 1.43 -3.48 -33.47
C ILE A 177 1.55 -4.76 -34.30
N THR A 178 0.41 -5.27 -34.75
CA THR A 178 0.29 -6.46 -35.60
C THR A 178 -0.49 -6.15 -36.86
N ASN A 179 -0.18 -6.87 -37.94
CA ASN A 179 -0.93 -6.83 -39.19
C ASN A 179 -1.32 -8.26 -39.62
N ASN A 180 -1.94 -8.39 -40.79
CA ASN A 180 -2.37 -9.69 -41.32
C ASN A 180 -1.20 -10.67 -41.60
N GLN A 181 0.04 -10.18 -41.64
CA GLN A 181 1.25 -10.97 -41.87
C GLN A 181 1.98 -11.33 -40.55
N GLY A 182 1.51 -10.82 -39.40
CA GLY A 182 2.06 -11.12 -38.08
C GLY A 182 2.50 -9.88 -37.29
N LEU A 183 3.50 -10.07 -36.44
CA LEU A 183 4.08 -9.03 -35.58
C LEU A 183 4.84 -8.00 -36.42
N LEU A 184 4.42 -6.72 -36.36
CA LEU A 184 5.09 -5.62 -37.05
C LEU A 184 6.04 -4.87 -36.12
N TYR A 185 5.55 -4.49 -34.93
CA TYR A 185 6.36 -3.86 -33.89
C TYR A 185 6.08 -4.52 -32.53
N PRO A 186 7.11 -5.05 -31.85
CA PRO A 186 6.93 -5.63 -30.51
C PRO A 186 6.63 -4.55 -29.46
N ALA A 187 6.06 -4.98 -28.34
CA ALA A 187 6.07 -4.18 -27.13
C ALA A 187 7.51 -4.09 -26.58
N GLU A 188 7.93 -2.90 -26.18
CA GLU A 188 9.32 -2.65 -25.77
C GLU A 188 9.56 -2.90 -24.28
N LYS A 189 8.53 -2.65 -23.46
CA LYS A 189 8.60 -2.76 -22.01
C LYS A 189 7.34 -3.42 -21.49
N ILE A 190 7.51 -4.15 -20.39
CA ILE A 190 6.44 -4.67 -19.55
C ILE A 190 6.79 -4.38 -18.11
N THR A 191 5.78 -4.09 -17.30
CA THR A 191 5.95 -3.95 -15.85
C THR A 191 5.71 -5.31 -15.20
N PRO A 192 6.71 -5.94 -14.57
CA PRO A 192 6.59 -7.33 -14.12
C PRO A 192 5.44 -7.59 -13.14
N GLU A 193 5.05 -6.58 -12.34
CA GLU A 193 3.92 -6.68 -11.40
C GLU A 193 2.54 -6.73 -12.09
N TYR A 194 2.47 -6.33 -13.35
CA TYR A 194 1.25 -6.35 -14.16
C TYR A 194 1.32 -7.41 -15.28
N ALA A 195 2.48 -8.06 -15.45
CA ALA A 195 2.66 -9.13 -16.42
C ALA A 195 2.21 -10.48 -15.84
N PRO A 196 1.63 -11.38 -16.65
CA PRO A 196 1.20 -12.68 -16.16
C PRO A 196 2.38 -13.65 -15.93
N PRO A 197 2.17 -14.78 -15.22
CA PRO A 197 3.22 -15.74 -14.88
C PRO A 197 4.01 -16.27 -16.09
N GLU A 198 3.34 -16.45 -17.23
CA GLU A 198 3.95 -16.90 -18.49
C GLU A 198 4.97 -15.91 -19.09
N ALA A 199 5.05 -14.68 -18.59
CA ALA A 199 5.99 -13.67 -19.08
C ALA A 199 7.47 -13.97 -18.78
N ARG A 200 7.76 -14.78 -17.74
CA ARG A 200 9.13 -15.03 -17.23
C ARG A 200 10.13 -15.52 -18.28
N HIS A 201 9.66 -16.26 -19.27
CA HIS A 201 10.51 -16.86 -20.32
C HIS A 201 10.10 -16.40 -21.72
N PHE A 202 9.36 -15.30 -21.82
CA PHE A 202 8.84 -14.81 -23.08
C PHE A 202 9.91 -14.05 -23.87
N ASN A 203 10.10 -14.42 -25.13
CA ASN A 203 11.01 -13.70 -26.03
C ASN A 203 10.29 -12.54 -26.72
N PHE A 204 10.37 -11.35 -26.12
CA PHE A 204 9.75 -10.11 -26.61
C PHE A 204 10.15 -9.70 -28.03
N LYS A 205 11.32 -10.14 -28.53
CA LYS A 205 11.80 -9.76 -29.87
C LYS A 205 11.22 -10.62 -30.98
N GLN A 206 10.72 -11.80 -30.67
CA GLN A 206 10.31 -12.80 -31.67
C GLN A 206 8.86 -13.24 -31.55
N ASN A 207 8.27 -13.09 -30.36
CA ASN A 207 6.94 -13.62 -30.09
C ASN A 207 5.93 -12.48 -29.93
N GLN A 208 4.75 -12.68 -30.51
CA GLN A 208 3.61 -11.81 -30.34
C GLN A 208 2.99 -12.00 -28.96
N ILE A 209 2.84 -10.91 -28.21
CA ILE A 209 2.12 -10.88 -26.94
C ILE A 209 0.62 -11.07 -27.21
N PRO A 210 -0.04 -12.03 -26.56
CA PRO A 210 -1.47 -12.26 -26.70
C PRO A 210 -2.31 -11.29 -25.85
N GLU A 211 -3.58 -11.11 -26.23
CA GLU A 211 -4.59 -10.30 -25.51
C GLU A 211 -4.77 -10.71 -24.04
N SER A 212 -4.51 -11.98 -23.75
CA SER A 212 -4.58 -12.54 -22.40
C SER A 212 -3.66 -11.79 -21.42
N TRP A 213 -2.57 -11.16 -21.87
CA TRP A 213 -1.67 -10.40 -20.99
C TRP A 213 -2.29 -9.08 -20.52
N ASP A 214 -2.94 -8.34 -21.42
CA ASP A 214 -3.74 -7.17 -21.07
C ASP A 214 -4.89 -7.58 -20.14
N SER A 215 -5.49 -8.75 -20.38
CA SER A 215 -6.54 -9.31 -19.51
C SER A 215 -6.06 -9.61 -18.08
N PHE A 216 -4.80 -10.03 -17.91
CA PHE A 216 -4.19 -10.20 -16.59
C PHE A 216 -3.94 -8.86 -15.92
N SER A 217 -3.35 -7.91 -16.67
CA SER A 217 -3.09 -6.54 -16.22
C SER A 217 -4.38 -5.86 -15.74
N LEU A 218 -5.48 -6.00 -16.49
CA LEU A 218 -6.81 -5.51 -16.09
C LEU A 218 -7.29 -6.14 -14.79
N GLY A 219 -7.10 -7.44 -14.61
CA GLY A 219 -7.40 -8.12 -13.35
C GLY A 219 -6.66 -7.48 -12.17
N VAL A 220 -5.35 -7.24 -12.31
CA VAL A 220 -4.52 -6.58 -11.30
C VAL A 220 -5.03 -5.17 -11.01
N ILE A 221 -5.27 -4.36 -12.05
CA ILE A 221 -5.76 -2.98 -11.91
C ILE A 221 -7.13 -2.95 -11.23
N PHE A 222 -8.07 -3.81 -11.63
CA PHE A 222 -9.40 -3.87 -11.04
C PHE A 222 -9.34 -4.31 -9.58
N TYR A 223 -8.48 -5.27 -9.24
CA TYR A 223 -8.25 -5.66 -7.86
C TYR A 223 -7.75 -4.47 -7.02
N LYS A 224 -6.78 -3.70 -7.54
CA LYS A 224 -6.24 -2.49 -6.87
C LYS A 224 -7.29 -1.38 -6.74
N ILE A 225 -8.11 -1.12 -7.76
CA ILE A 225 -9.20 -0.13 -7.67
C ILE A 225 -10.18 -0.55 -6.56
N LEU A 226 -10.64 -1.81 -6.60
CA LEU A 226 -11.73 -2.28 -5.77
C LEU A 226 -11.31 -2.48 -4.31
N LEU A 227 -10.12 -3.04 -4.09
CA LEU A 227 -9.65 -3.49 -2.79
C LEU A 227 -8.46 -2.69 -2.26
N GLY A 228 -7.78 -1.89 -3.08
CA GLY A 228 -6.74 -0.95 -2.65
C GLY A 228 -5.36 -1.57 -2.38
N LEU A 229 -5.12 -2.79 -2.82
CA LEU A 229 -3.82 -3.47 -2.73
C LEU A 229 -3.60 -4.39 -3.92
N HIS A 230 -2.37 -4.83 -4.13
CA HIS A 230 -2.03 -5.75 -5.22
C HIS A 230 -2.53 -7.18 -4.89
N PRO A 231 -3.07 -7.94 -5.87
CA PRO A 231 -3.64 -9.28 -5.62
C PRO A 231 -2.65 -10.29 -5.05
N TYR A 232 -1.35 -10.10 -5.32
CA TYR A 232 -0.26 -10.96 -4.83
C TYR A 232 0.42 -10.45 -3.54
N THR A 233 -0.12 -9.41 -2.90
CA THR A 233 0.42 -8.91 -1.64
C THR A 233 0.21 -9.94 -0.52
N GLY A 234 1.28 -10.33 0.16
CA GLY A 234 1.23 -11.29 1.26
C GLY A 234 2.63 -11.75 1.63
N THR A 235 2.78 -12.31 2.83
CA THR A 235 4.06 -12.88 3.29
C THR A 235 4.00 -14.40 3.17
N CYS A 236 4.97 -15.00 2.49
CA CYS A 236 4.99 -16.44 2.21
C CYS A 236 5.59 -17.25 3.36
N LEU A 237 5.13 -18.50 3.50
CA LEU A 237 5.71 -19.56 4.33
C LEU A 237 6.75 -20.37 3.53
N PRO A 238 7.56 -21.20 4.20
CA PRO A 238 8.39 -22.19 3.54
C PRO A 238 7.61 -23.10 2.57
N PRO A 239 8.14 -23.40 1.38
CA PRO A 239 9.49 -23.11 0.86
C PRO A 239 9.61 -21.80 0.04
N TYR A 240 8.66 -20.87 0.20
CA TYR A 240 8.55 -19.64 -0.59
C TYR A 240 8.86 -18.37 0.21
N GLU A 241 9.42 -18.49 1.41
CA GLU A 241 9.71 -17.39 2.33
C GLU A 241 10.65 -16.33 1.74
N GLU A 242 11.48 -16.71 0.76
CA GLU A 242 12.40 -15.83 0.04
C GLU A 242 11.72 -14.99 -1.07
N LEU A 243 10.45 -15.28 -1.40
CA LEU A 243 9.71 -14.52 -2.42
C LEU A 243 9.13 -13.25 -1.77
N VAL A 244 9.87 -12.16 -1.86
CA VAL A 244 9.52 -10.87 -1.25
C VAL A 244 8.60 -10.05 -2.17
N SER A 245 8.92 -9.95 -3.47
CA SER A 245 8.19 -9.07 -4.40
C SER A 245 6.90 -9.70 -4.94
N ASN A 246 5.98 -8.85 -5.41
CA ASN A 246 4.76 -9.32 -6.09
C ASN A 246 5.09 -10.05 -7.40
N GLU A 247 6.08 -9.56 -8.16
CA GLU A 247 6.59 -10.21 -9.38
C GLU A 247 7.01 -11.65 -9.10
N GLN A 248 7.84 -11.88 -8.08
CA GLN A 248 8.32 -13.21 -7.72
C GLN A 248 7.16 -14.17 -7.42
N LYS A 249 6.13 -13.69 -6.73
CA LYS A 249 4.91 -14.46 -6.40
C LYS A 249 4.06 -14.74 -7.63
N ILE A 250 3.94 -13.78 -8.56
CA ILE A 250 3.28 -13.98 -9.86
C ILE A 250 4.00 -15.09 -10.63
N GLN A 251 5.32 -14.97 -10.78
CA GLN A 251 6.15 -15.95 -11.50
C GLN A 251 6.09 -17.36 -10.87
N ALA A 252 5.88 -17.44 -9.56
CA ALA A 252 5.69 -18.70 -8.83
C ALA A 252 4.23 -19.20 -8.82
N ASN A 253 3.30 -18.48 -9.45
CA ASN A 253 1.86 -18.75 -9.38
C ASN A 253 1.29 -18.81 -7.95
N LEU A 254 1.82 -18.00 -7.03
CA LEU A 254 1.44 -17.99 -5.62
C LEU A 254 0.48 -16.85 -5.31
N LEU A 255 -0.81 -17.17 -5.32
CA LEU A 255 -1.86 -16.21 -5.01
C LEU A 255 -2.24 -16.30 -3.51
N PRO A 256 -2.21 -15.20 -2.73
CA PRO A 256 -2.60 -15.18 -1.31
C PRO A 256 -4.04 -15.59 -1.03
N ILE A 257 -4.90 -15.59 -2.06
CA ILE A 257 -6.31 -15.94 -1.97
C ILE A 257 -6.60 -17.26 -2.70
N GLY A 258 -7.42 -18.12 -2.10
CA GLY A 258 -7.80 -19.41 -2.70
C GLY A 258 -6.88 -20.56 -2.27
N GLN A 259 -6.62 -21.50 -3.19
CA GLN A 259 -5.93 -22.76 -2.86
C GLN A 259 -4.48 -22.53 -2.38
N GLN A 260 -3.78 -21.57 -2.97
CA GLN A 260 -2.39 -21.25 -2.65
C GLN A 260 -2.23 -20.46 -1.34
N SER A 261 -3.32 -20.05 -0.69
CA SER A 261 -3.27 -19.33 0.60
C SER A 261 -2.57 -20.11 1.71
N VAL A 262 -2.50 -21.44 1.59
CA VAL A 262 -1.75 -22.32 2.53
C VAL A 262 -0.25 -22.03 2.56
N TYR A 263 0.29 -21.39 1.52
CA TYR A 263 1.70 -20.99 1.43
C TYR A 263 1.95 -19.56 1.93
N PHE A 264 0.98 -18.95 2.59
CA PHE A 264 1.08 -17.60 3.12
C PHE A 264 0.95 -17.61 4.64
N ASP A 265 1.88 -16.94 5.30
CA ASP A 265 1.87 -16.70 6.73
C ASP A 265 0.92 -15.54 7.04
N ILE A 266 1.08 -14.44 6.29
CA ILE A 266 0.28 -13.23 6.45
C ILE A 266 -0.41 -12.93 5.13
N VAL A 267 -1.74 -13.03 5.14
CA VAL A 267 -2.62 -12.52 4.08
C VAL A 267 -3.28 -11.23 4.59
N PRO A 268 -2.95 -10.05 4.02
CA PRO A 268 -3.55 -8.79 4.43
C PRO A 268 -5.07 -8.83 4.50
N GLU A 269 -5.65 -8.24 5.56
CA GLU A 269 -7.10 -8.19 5.79
C GLU A 269 -7.91 -7.71 4.58
N PRO A 270 -7.47 -6.71 3.78
CA PRO A 270 -8.23 -6.24 2.62
C PRO A 270 -8.51 -7.31 1.56
N HIS A 271 -7.73 -8.39 1.48
CA HIS A 271 -8.06 -9.52 0.61
C HIS A 271 -9.39 -10.18 1.00
N ARG A 272 -9.78 -10.10 2.28
CA ARG A 272 -11.07 -10.59 2.79
C ARG A 272 -12.24 -9.78 2.25
N ALA A 273 -12.04 -8.51 1.88
CA ALA A 273 -13.09 -7.68 1.30
C ALA A 273 -13.53 -8.16 -0.10
N LEU A 274 -12.75 -9.03 -0.75
CA LEU A 274 -13.17 -9.74 -1.96
C LEU A 274 -14.54 -10.44 -1.76
N LYS A 275 -14.80 -11.04 -0.60
CA LYS A 275 -16.06 -11.76 -0.33
C LYS A 275 -17.29 -10.84 -0.27
N HIS A 276 -17.09 -9.54 -0.12
CA HIS A 276 -18.14 -8.53 -0.05
C HIS A 276 -18.47 -7.94 -1.43
N LEU A 277 -17.63 -8.17 -2.44
CA LEU A 277 -17.93 -7.76 -3.81
C LEU A 277 -19.07 -8.62 -4.40
N PRO A 278 -19.78 -8.14 -5.45
CA PRO A 278 -20.77 -8.96 -6.13
C PRO A 278 -20.17 -10.27 -6.66
N GLN A 279 -20.90 -11.38 -6.56
CA GLN A 279 -20.40 -12.73 -6.86
C GLN A 279 -19.74 -12.83 -8.24
N ARG A 280 -20.33 -12.20 -9.27
CA ARG A 280 -19.77 -12.17 -10.62
C ARG A 280 -18.38 -11.54 -10.64
N ILE A 281 -18.20 -10.40 -9.96
CA ILE A 281 -16.93 -9.70 -9.89
C ILE A 281 -15.89 -10.53 -9.15
N GLN A 282 -16.28 -11.24 -8.08
CA GLN A 282 -15.39 -12.18 -7.39
C GLN A 282 -14.88 -13.29 -8.32
N MET A 283 -15.79 -13.89 -9.11
CA MET A 283 -15.44 -14.96 -10.03
C MET A 283 -14.48 -14.47 -11.13
N LEU A 284 -14.73 -13.30 -11.69
CA LEU A 284 -13.87 -12.71 -12.72
C LEU A 284 -12.49 -12.37 -12.19
N LEU A 285 -12.39 -11.74 -11.00
CA LEU A 285 -11.09 -11.46 -10.38
C LEU A 285 -10.29 -12.76 -10.14
N ARG A 286 -10.95 -13.82 -9.66
CA ARG A 286 -10.28 -15.12 -9.48
C ARG A 286 -9.83 -15.71 -10.81
N ALA A 287 -10.69 -15.67 -11.82
CA ALA A 287 -10.38 -16.20 -13.15
C ALA A 287 -9.23 -15.43 -13.83
N SER A 288 -9.10 -14.12 -13.59
CA SER A 288 -7.97 -13.33 -14.09
C SER A 288 -6.59 -13.87 -13.67
N PHE A 289 -6.50 -14.48 -12.48
CA PHE A 289 -5.23 -14.93 -11.91
C PHE A 289 -5.05 -16.45 -11.88
N GLN A 290 -6.15 -17.22 -11.81
CA GLN A 290 -6.11 -18.67 -11.60
C GLN A 290 -6.47 -19.48 -12.84
N ALA A 291 -7.12 -18.88 -13.85
CA ALA A 291 -7.45 -19.59 -15.07
C ALA A 291 -6.19 -19.81 -15.93
N LYS A 292 -6.27 -20.79 -16.83
CA LYS A 292 -5.30 -20.90 -17.93
C LYS A 292 -5.35 -19.63 -18.78
N GLU A 293 -4.24 -19.31 -19.42
CA GLU A 293 -4.09 -18.13 -20.28
C GLU A 293 -5.28 -17.90 -21.23
N SER A 294 -5.70 -18.94 -21.96
CA SER A 294 -6.80 -18.87 -22.94
C SER A 294 -8.20 -18.71 -22.33
N LEU A 295 -8.33 -18.90 -21.02
CA LEU A 295 -9.60 -18.80 -20.29
C LEU A 295 -9.66 -17.56 -19.38
N ARG A 296 -8.64 -16.70 -19.44
CA ARG A 296 -8.62 -15.45 -18.70
C ARG A 296 -9.76 -14.54 -19.21
N PRO A 297 -10.54 -13.89 -18.33
CA PRO A 297 -11.63 -13.02 -18.77
C PRO A 297 -11.11 -11.88 -19.64
N THR A 298 -11.58 -11.80 -20.88
CA THR A 298 -11.20 -10.74 -21.82
C THR A 298 -11.73 -9.38 -21.37
N ALA A 299 -11.17 -8.31 -21.91
CA ALA A 299 -11.65 -6.95 -21.65
C ALA A 299 -13.14 -6.78 -22.04
N ALA A 300 -13.55 -7.38 -23.16
CA ALA A 300 -14.95 -7.37 -23.60
C ALA A 300 -15.88 -8.08 -22.62
N TYR A 301 -15.47 -9.25 -22.10
CA TYR A 301 -16.27 -9.98 -21.12
C TYR A 301 -16.36 -9.24 -19.78
N TRP A 302 -15.26 -8.61 -19.34
CA TRP A 302 -15.27 -7.71 -18.19
C TRP A 302 -16.24 -6.55 -18.38
N GLN A 303 -16.23 -5.90 -19.54
CA GLN A 303 -17.14 -4.80 -19.85
C GLN A 303 -18.60 -5.24 -19.69
N GLU A 304 -18.99 -6.31 -20.38
CA GLU A 304 -20.37 -6.82 -20.36
C GLU A 304 -20.81 -7.18 -18.93
N ALA A 305 -19.96 -7.92 -18.21
CA ALA A 305 -20.23 -8.33 -16.85
C ALA A 305 -20.44 -7.14 -15.89
N LEU A 306 -19.61 -6.10 -16.05
CA LEU A 306 -19.68 -4.87 -15.27
C LEU A 306 -20.89 -4.02 -15.65
N GLU A 307 -21.26 -3.93 -16.94
CA GLU A 307 -22.46 -3.23 -17.39
C GLU A 307 -23.72 -3.86 -16.81
N VAL A 308 -23.83 -5.19 -16.86
CA VAL A 308 -24.96 -5.91 -16.26
C VAL A 308 -24.95 -5.78 -14.73
N GLN A 309 -23.78 -5.73 -14.08
CA GLN A 309 -23.72 -5.52 -12.63
C GLN A 309 -24.17 -4.10 -12.24
N LEU A 310 -23.74 -3.09 -13.01
CA LEU A 310 -24.07 -1.69 -12.78
C LEU A 310 -25.54 -1.39 -13.06
N SER A 311 -26.17 -2.05 -14.03
CA SER A 311 -27.61 -1.88 -14.31
C SER A 311 -28.52 -2.40 -13.19
N GLN A 312 -27.99 -3.28 -12.34
CA GLN A 312 -28.67 -3.79 -11.14
C GLN A 312 -28.41 -2.95 -9.89
N MET A 313 -27.49 -1.99 -9.96
CA MET A 313 -27.14 -1.10 -8.86
C MET A 313 -27.79 0.26 -9.05
N LYS A 314 -28.19 0.88 -7.95
CA LYS A 314 -28.63 2.28 -7.97
C LYS A 314 -27.41 3.19 -7.84
N GLU A 315 -27.25 4.15 -8.75
CA GLU A 315 -26.22 5.17 -8.61
C GLU A 315 -26.39 5.92 -7.28
N PRO A 316 -25.38 5.89 -6.40
CA PRO A 316 -25.43 6.57 -5.12
C PRO A 316 -25.42 8.09 -5.29
N GLN A 317 -26.07 8.80 -4.38
CA GLN A 317 -25.88 10.25 -4.27
C GLN A 317 -24.54 10.51 -3.60
N VAL A 318 -23.63 11.21 -4.30
CA VAL A 318 -22.36 11.63 -3.68
C VAL A 318 -22.71 12.62 -2.57
N LYS A 319 -22.46 12.23 -1.31
CA LYS A 319 -22.70 13.11 -0.17
C LYS A 319 -21.80 14.34 -0.30
N ALA A 320 -22.39 15.46 -0.71
CA ALA A 320 -21.80 16.77 -0.52
C ALA A 320 -21.83 17.06 0.98
N LEU A 321 -20.66 17.26 1.58
CA LEU A 321 -20.64 17.81 2.93
C LEU A 321 -20.94 19.30 2.81
N VAL A 322 -22.14 19.68 3.25
CA VAL A 322 -22.37 21.03 3.79
C VAL A 322 -21.36 21.18 4.91
N ILE A 323 -20.39 22.08 4.75
CA ILE A 323 -19.56 22.52 5.86
C ILE A 323 -20.52 23.26 6.79
N ALA A 324 -21.19 22.54 7.70
CA ALA A 324 -21.70 23.16 8.90
C ALA A 324 -20.46 23.68 9.60
N LYS A 325 -20.25 25.00 9.58
CA LYS A 325 -19.34 25.64 10.52
C LYS A 325 -19.68 25.04 11.88
N ALA A 326 -18.68 24.47 12.56
CA ALA A 326 -18.86 23.96 13.90
C ALA A 326 -19.61 25.05 14.69
N PRO A 327 -20.80 24.78 15.26
CA PRO A 327 -21.43 25.75 16.12
C PRO A 327 -20.45 26.04 17.25
N PRO A 328 -20.29 27.31 17.68
CA PRO A 328 -19.40 27.61 18.78
C PRO A 328 -19.79 26.75 19.98
N LEU A 329 -18.79 26.15 20.63
CA LEU A 329 -18.99 25.33 21.83
C LEU A 329 -19.82 26.11 22.84
N ARG A 330 -21.09 25.74 23.01
CA ARG A 330 -21.87 26.13 24.17
C ARG A 330 -21.48 25.17 25.29
N GLU A 331 -20.82 25.70 26.31
CA GLU A 331 -20.75 25.05 27.61
C GLU A 331 -22.18 24.78 28.10
N VAL A 332 -22.55 23.51 28.23
CA VAL A 332 -23.78 23.11 28.90
C VAL A 332 -23.39 22.09 29.96
N SER A 333 -23.42 22.52 31.21
CA SER A 333 -23.36 21.65 32.38
C SER A 333 -24.60 20.74 32.39
N PRO A 334 -24.48 19.44 32.67
CA PRO A 334 -25.63 18.55 32.68
C PRO A 334 -26.56 18.84 33.87
N SER A 335 -27.87 18.90 33.60
CA SER A 335 -28.88 19.08 34.65
C SER A 335 -29.19 17.76 35.39
N PRO A 336 -29.71 17.81 36.62
CA PRO A 336 -29.86 16.64 37.50
C PRO A 336 -30.86 15.57 37.03
N GLN A 337 -31.62 15.83 35.96
CA GLN A 337 -32.66 14.92 35.47
C GLN A 337 -32.14 13.84 34.51
N THR A 338 -30.98 14.05 33.87
CA THR A 338 -30.40 13.08 32.92
C THR A 338 -29.83 11.84 33.63
N THR A 339 -29.41 11.98 34.89
CA THR A 339 -28.81 10.90 35.68
C THR A 339 -29.83 9.83 36.12
N LEU A 340 -31.13 10.15 36.14
CA LEU A 340 -32.16 9.21 36.63
C LEU A 340 -32.73 8.28 35.53
N MET A 341 -32.57 8.62 34.24
CA MET A 341 -33.16 7.87 33.12
C MET A 341 -32.28 6.73 32.57
N LEU A 342 -31.02 6.64 32.98
CA LEU A 342 -30.06 5.62 32.50
C LEU A 342 -30.10 4.31 33.29
N SER A 343 -30.89 4.22 34.37
CA SER A 343 -30.86 3.06 35.28
C SER A 343 -31.79 1.89 34.90
N ASN A 344 -32.70 2.02 33.91
CA ASN A 344 -33.77 1.02 33.74
C ASN A 344 -34.01 0.46 32.33
N ASN A 345 -33.11 0.66 31.36
CA ASN A 345 -33.35 0.17 30.00
C ASN A 345 -32.70 -1.20 29.73
N LYS A 346 -33.48 -2.29 29.88
CA LYS A 346 -33.05 -3.68 29.62
C LYS A 346 -32.58 -3.95 28.18
N HIS A 347 -32.90 -3.08 27.22
CA HIS A 347 -32.39 -3.18 25.84
C HIS A 347 -30.93 -2.72 25.71
N ALA A 348 -30.54 -1.65 26.41
CA ALA A 348 -29.15 -1.18 26.42
C ALA A 348 -28.21 -2.21 27.07
N GLN A 349 -28.67 -2.92 28.11
CA GLN A 349 -27.90 -4.02 28.73
C GLN A 349 -27.71 -5.23 27.79
N ARG A 350 -28.66 -5.50 26.88
CA ARG A 350 -28.55 -6.59 25.88
C ARG A 350 -27.60 -6.25 24.73
N ASP A 351 -27.57 -5.00 24.29
CA ASP A 351 -26.65 -4.57 23.23
C ASP A 351 -25.23 -4.41 23.76
N VAL A 352 -25.05 -3.96 25.01
CA VAL A 352 -23.76 -4.02 25.71
C VAL A 352 -23.32 -5.47 25.94
N ALA A 353 -24.20 -6.40 26.30
CA ALA A 353 -23.83 -7.82 26.43
C ALA A 353 -23.42 -8.47 25.09
N ARG A 354 -24.04 -8.09 23.96
CA ARG A 354 -23.61 -8.52 22.61
C ARG A 354 -22.26 -7.91 22.20
N LEU A 355 -22.02 -6.65 22.54
CA LEU A 355 -20.74 -5.97 22.31
C LEU A 355 -19.62 -6.56 23.19
N VAL A 356 -19.94 -6.90 24.44
CA VAL A 356 -19.05 -7.61 25.37
C VAL A 356 -18.79 -9.04 24.90
N ALA A 357 -19.76 -9.76 24.33
CA ALA A 357 -19.56 -11.10 23.76
C ALA A 357 -18.75 -11.10 22.45
N ALA A 358 -18.89 -10.07 21.61
CA ALA A 358 -18.07 -9.87 20.42
C ALA A 358 -16.62 -9.49 20.79
N ASN A 359 -16.43 -8.73 21.87
CA ASN A 359 -15.10 -8.42 22.40
C ASN A 359 -14.48 -9.60 23.17
N LEU A 360 -15.29 -10.45 23.83
CA LEU A 360 -14.81 -11.67 24.50
C LEU A 360 -14.36 -12.73 23.49
N SER A 361 -14.99 -12.82 22.32
CA SER A 361 -14.55 -13.73 21.25
C SER A 361 -13.27 -13.24 20.56
N ALA A 362 -13.08 -11.93 20.39
CA ALA A 362 -11.80 -11.35 19.98
C ALA A 362 -10.69 -11.54 21.05
N PHE A 363 -11.04 -11.48 22.34
CA PHE A 363 -10.13 -11.71 23.46
C PHE A 363 -9.76 -13.20 23.65
N ILE A 364 -10.71 -14.12 23.42
CA ILE A 364 -10.45 -15.57 23.38
C ILE A 364 -9.60 -15.94 22.16
N PHE A 365 -9.76 -15.24 21.02
CA PHE A 365 -8.90 -15.39 19.85
C PHE A 365 -7.46 -14.90 20.11
N LEU A 366 -7.31 -13.78 20.83
CA LEU A 366 -6.02 -13.25 21.29
C LEU A 366 -5.32 -14.21 22.27
N LEU A 367 -6.06 -14.81 23.21
CA LEU A 367 -5.55 -15.82 24.15
C LEU A 367 -5.22 -17.17 23.48
N ALA A 368 -5.94 -17.56 22.42
CA ALA A 368 -5.65 -18.75 21.64
C ALA A 368 -4.36 -18.60 20.81
N LEU A 369 -4.09 -17.40 20.28
CA LEU A 369 -2.82 -17.05 19.63
C LEU A 369 -1.64 -17.08 20.62
N ILE A 370 -1.83 -16.57 21.84
CA ILE A 370 -0.80 -16.59 22.90
C ILE A 370 -0.51 -18.02 23.40
N LYS A 371 -1.54 -18.88 23.54
CA LYS A 371 -1.32 -20.29 23.95
C LYS A 371 -0.59 -21.13 22.89
N PHE A 372 -0.74 -20.83 21.61
CA PHE A 372 -0.16 -21.66 20.54
C PHE A 372 1.36 -21.42 20.36
N VAL A 373 1.85 -20.22 20.64
CA VAL A 373 3.30 -19.91 20.63
C VAL A 373 4.03 -20.60 21.81
N SER A 374 3.31 -20.94 22.89
CA SER A 374 3.89 -21.56 24.08
C SER A 374 3.82 -23.11 24.15
N VAL A 375 3.22 -23.80 23.16
CA VAL A 375 3.02 -25.28 23.22
C VAL A 375 3.80 -26.09 22.17
N SER A 376 4.56 -25.47 21.28
CA SER A 376 5.47 -26.20 20.37
C SER A 376 6.83 -26.55 21.00
N GLY A 377 6.91 -26.54 22.34
CA GLY A 377 8.05 -27.05 23.12
C GLY A 377 7.73 -28.36 23.82
N LEU A 378 8.30 -29.45 23.28
CA LEU A 378 8.59 -30.78 23.90
C LEU A 378 7.56 -31.91 23.78
N PHE A 379 7.94 -32.97 23.06
CA PHE A 379 8.15 -34.32 23.64
C PHE A 379 9.15 -35.16 22.83
N PHE A 380 10.05 -35.84 23.58
CA PHE A 380 11.09 -36.80 23.19
C PHE A 380 10.53 -38.16 22.72
N ASN A 381 11.09 -38.79 21.67
CA ASN A 381 12.04 -39.94 21.77
C ASN A 381 12.29 -40.69 20.44
N ALA A 382 13.58 -41.03 20.27
CA ALA A 382 14.18 -42.19 19.58
C ALA A 382 13.92 -42.44 18.08
N VAL A 383 14.95 -42.27 17.24
CA VAL A 383 15.73 -43.38 16.64
C VAL A 383 17.12 -42.87 16.22
N SER A 384 18.11 -43.71 16.49
CA SER A 384 19.55 -43.61 16.27
C SER A 384 20.01 -43.26 14.85
N LEU A 385 21.13 -42.54 14.75
CA LEU A 385 22.35 -42.95 14.01
C LEU A 385 23.54 -42.09 14.48
N SER A 386 24.68 -42.75 14.71
CA SER A 386 25.89 -42.25 15.40
C SER A 386 26.91 -41.57 14.45
N PRO A 387 28.14 -41.22 14.89
CA PRO A 387 28.71 -39.88 14.96
C PRO A 387 29.74 -39.62 13.82
N THR A 388 30.24 -38.42 13.53
CA THR A 388 31.33 -37.72 14.25
C THR A 388 31.63 -36.44 13.44
N VAL A 389 31.82 -35.28 14.09
CA VAL A 389 32.96 -34.36 13.92
C VAL A 389 32.87 -33.35 15.08
N GLN A 390 33.91 -33.32 15.90
CA GLN A 390 34.11 -32.34 16.97
C GLN A 390 34.72 -31.05 16.41
N ALA A 391 34.20 -29.90 16.85
CA ALA A 391 34.99 -28.67 17.03
C ALA A 391 34.30 -27.78 18.09
N PRO A 392 35.06 -26.99 18.88
CA PRO A 392 34.76 -26.77 20.28
C PRO A 392 33.94 -25.51 20.59
N VAL A 393 33.26 -25.59 21.74
CA VAL A 393 32.63 -24.48 22.47
C VAL A 393 33.70 -23.58 23.10
N LYS A 394 33.53 -22.26 22.96
CA LYS A 394 33.98 -21.27 23.96
C LYS A 394 32.76 -20.54 24.53
N LYS A 395 32.69 -20.50 25.86
CA LYS A 395 31.77 -19.71 26.70
C LYS A 395 32.34 -18.31 26.98
N GLY A 396 31.45 -17.36 27.28
CA GLY A 396 31.72 -16.04 27.88
C GLY A 396 30.95 -14.94 27.13
N GLU A 397 29.75 -14.56 27.54
CA GLU A 397 29.43 -13.46 28.49
C GLU A 397 29.69 -12.04 27.95
N GLY A 398 28.61 -11.24 27.87
CA GLY A 398 28.61 -9.81 28.19
C GLY A 398 28.88 -8.78 27.08
N CYS A 399 28.01 -7.75 27.04
CA CYS A 399 28.11 -6.47 26.32
C CYS A 399 27.97 -6.48 24.79
N PHE A 400 26.82 -5.99 24.31
CA PHE A 400 26.75 -5.35 22.99
C PHE A 400 27.45 -3.99 23.10
N PRO A 401 28.54 -3.73 22.36
CA PRO A 401 29.14 -2.41 22.37
C PRO A 401 28.22 -1.44 21.64
N GLU A 402 27.89 -0.33 22.31
CA GLU A 402 27.43 0.89 21.65
C GLU A 402 28.53 1.34 20.68
N GLY A 403 28.30 1.07 19.40
CA GLY A 403 29.19 1.47 18.32
C GLY A 403 28.40 1.56 17.05
N PHE A 404 28.19 2.79 16.57
CA PHE A 404 27.72 3.18 15.24
C PHE A 404 27.56 2.00 14.26
N PHE A 405 26.38 1.39 14.21
CA PHE A 405 26.02 0.52 13.11
C PHE A 405 25.88 1.43 11.88
N ALA A 406 26.81 1.31 10.93
CA ALA A 406 26.59 1.86 9.60
C ALA A 406 25.29 1.24 9.08
N GLU A 407 24.26 2.06 8.86
CA GLU A 407 22.99 1.61 8.29
C GLU A 407 23.29 0.78 7.04
N LYS A 408 22.97 -0.53 7.07
CA LYS A 408 23.20 -1.44 5.94
C LYS A 408 22.14 -1.32 4.84
N ALA A 409 21.07 -0.59 5.14
CA ALA A 409 19.97 -0.32 4.25
C ALA A 409 19.50 1.12 4.42
N ALA A 410 19.16 1.77 3.31
CA ALA A 410 18.74 3.16 3.27
C ALA A 410 17.30 3.27 2.74
N ALA A 411 16.45 3.97 3.48
CA ALA A 411 15.13 4.36 3.03
C ALA A 411 15.26 5.49 1.99
N LYS A 412 14.70 5.29 0.80
CA LYS A 412 14.64 6.32 -0.25
C LYS A 412 13.20 6.68 -0.52
N ARG A 413 12.94 7.95 -0.82
CA ARG A 413 11.61 8.47 -1.13
C ARG A 413 11.48 8.68 -2.64
N HIS A 414 10.41 8.13 -3.20
CA HIS A 414 10.07 8.31 -4.61
C HIS A 414 9.55 9.73 -4.83
N LYS A 415 10.17 10.48 -5.74
CA LYS A 415 9.90 11.92 -5.95
C LYS A 415 8.47 12.24 -6.38
N VAL A 416 7.80 11.32 -7.09
CA VAL A 416 6.45 11.53 -7.65
C VAL A 416 5.35 11.02 -6.72
N THR A 417 5.36 9.72 -6.40
CA THR A 417 4.35 9.08 -5.54
C THR A 417 4.46 9.45 -4.06
N ASN A 418 5.58 10.04 -3.63
CA ASN A 418 5.92 10.30 -2.24
C ASN A 418 5.98 9.03 -1.35
N LYS A 419 5.98 7.84 -1.95
CA LYS A 419 6.16 6.57 -1.26
C LYS A 419 7.63 6.30 -0.99
N VAL A 420 7.92 5.41 -0.05
CA VAL A 420 9.26 5.10 0.45
C VAL A 420 9.56 3.64 0.16
N GLY A 421 10.75 3.35 -0.34
CA GLY A 421 11.29 2.01 -0.54
C GLY A 421 12.59 1.84 0.23
N LEU A 422 12.98 0.60 0.48
CA LEU A 422 14.23 0.25 1.18
C LEU A 422 15.24 -0.28 0.19
N PHE A 423 16.50 0.15 0.32
CA PHE A 423 17.59 -0.27 -0.55
C PHE A 423 18.78 -0.73 0.29
N ASP A 424 19.52 -1.72 -0.17
CA ASP A 424 20.79 -2.09 0.45
C ASP A 424 21.92 -1.09 0.09
N ASN A 425 23.09 -1.30 0.66
CA ASN A 425 24.29 -0.48 0.39
C ASN A 425 24.80 -0.55 -1.05
N ASN A 426 24.42 -1.57 -1.82
CA ASN A 426 24.78 -1.70 -3.23
C ASN A 426 23.75 -1.02 -4.15
N GLY A 427 22.67 -0.47 -3.59
CA GLY A 427 21.57 0.13 -4.32
C GLY A 427 20.53 -0.86 -4.82
N GLN A 428 20.60 -2.14 -4.43
CA GLN A 428 19.56 -3.13 -4.67
C GLN A 428 18.31 -2.78 -3.86
N MET A 429 17.15 -2.84 -4.49
CA MET A 429 15.87 -2.62 -3.83
C MET A 429 15.50 -3.84 -2.96
N LEU A 430 15.42 -3.64 -1.65
CA LEU A 430 14.95 -4.62 -0.67
C LEU A 430 13.44 -4.55 -0.49
N LEU A 431 12.88 -3.34 -0.51
CA LEU A 431 11.43 -3.09 -0.50
C LEU A 431 11.05 -2.05 -1.55
N PRO A 432 9.95 -2.27 -2.30
CA PRO A 432 9.47 -1.33 -3.31
C PRO A 432 8.96 -0.03 -2.68
N TYR A 433 8.77 0.99 -3.52
CA TYR A 433 8.20 2.28 -3.15
C TYR A 433 6.68 2.20 -2.91
N ASP A 434 6.25 1.37 -1.97
CA ASP A 434 4.84 1.20 -1.60
C ASP A 434 4.51 1.84 -0.23
N TYR A 435 5.51 2.03 0.61
CA TYR A 435 5.34 2.44 2.00
C TYR A 435 5.14 3.95 2.13
N GLU A 436 4.29 4.36 3.07
CA GLU A 436 4.07 5.79 3.38
C GLU A 436 5.26 6.34 4.17
N TRP A 437 5.85 5.49 5.01
CA TRP A 437 6.99 5.82 5.85
C TRP A 437 7.83 4.56 6.12
N ILE A 438 9.15 4.74 6.17
CA ILE A 438 10.09 3.78 6.74
C ILE A 438 10.96 4.61 7.70
N GLY A 439 10.93 4.25 8.98
CA GLY A 439 11.70 4.88 10.04
C GLY A 439 13.19 4.53 9.98
N ARG A 440 13.94 5.04 10.94
CA ARG A 440 15.35 4.65 11.12
C ARG A 440 15.44 3.30 11.78
N PHE A 441 16.51 2.57 11.48
CA PHE A 441 16.81 1.33 12.19
C PHE A 441 17.30 1.64 13.60
N HIS A 442 16.60 1.10 14.59
CA HIS A 442 17.03 1.04 15.98
C HIS A 442 16.94 -0.41 16.44
N GLU A 443 18.01 -0.90 17.08
CA GLU A 443 18.10 -2.29 17.55
C GLU A 443 17.84 -3.33 16.43
N GLY A 444 18.19 -2.99 15.19
CA GLY A 444 18.03 -3.83 14.01
C GLY A 444 16.62 -3.85 13.40
N LEU A 445 15.66 -3.10 13.95
CA LEU A 445 14.32 -2.94 13.40
C LEU A 445 14.00 -1.48 13.05
N ALA A 446 13.22 -1.28 11.99
CA ALA A 446 12.67 0.02 11.63
C ALA A 446 11.14 -0.06 11.56
N SER A 447 10.46 0.97 12.07
CA SER A 447 9.02 1.12 11.90
C SER A 447 8.68 1.33 10.41
N ILE A 448 7.62 0.68 9.94
CA ILE A 448 7.11 0.87 8.58
C ILE A 448 5.63 1.22 8.64
N VAL A 449 5.22 2.16 7.80
CA VAL A 449 3.82 2.54 7.66
C VAL A 449 3.34 2.19 6.27
N LEU A 450 2.30 1.37 6.22
CA LEU A 450 1.56 1.06 5.01
C LEU A 450 0.08 1.09 5.36
N TYR A 451 -0.69 1.89 4.61
CA TYR A 451 -2.12 2.03 4.82
C TYR A 451 -2.52 2.55 6.21
N ASN A 452 -1.78 3.55 6.71
CA ASN A 452 -1.93 4.08 8.07
C ASN A 452 -1.77 3.03 9.18
N LYS A 453 -1.16 1.88 8.88
CA LYS A 453 -0.83 0.86 9.86
C LYS A 453 0.66 0.72 9.99
N THR A 454 1.12 0.65 11.23
CA THR A 454 2.51 0.54 11.62
C THR A 454 2.86 -0.91 11.89
N GLY A 455 3.97 -1.37 11.30
CA GLY A 455 4.65 -2.63 11.57
C GLY A 455 6.15 -2.38 11.70
N TYR A 456 6.96 -3.44 11.69
CA TYR A 456 8.41 -3.33 11.78
C TYR A 456 9.11 -4.28 10.82
N ILE A 457 10.18 -3.80 10.19
CA ILE A 457 11.06 -4.56 9.29
C ILE A 457 12.45 -4.66 9.88
N ASN A 458 13.21 -5.68 9.48
CA ASN A 458 14.64 -5.76 9.75
C ASN A 458 15.48 -5.14 8.60
N GLU A 459 16.80 -5.08 8.79
CA GLU A 459 17.75 -4.53 7.81
C GLU A 459 17.76 -5.25 6.46
N GLN A 460 17.24 -6.48 6.39
CA GLN A 460 17.11 -7.25 5.14
C GLN A 460 15.79 -6.94 4.40
N GLY A 461 14.96 -6.04 4.92
CA GLY A 461 13.64 -5.74 4.36
C GLY A 461 12.56 -6.76 4.72
N LYS A 462 12.85 -7.75 5.59
CA LYS A 462 11.86 -8.71 6.06
C LYS A 462 10.95 -8.04 7.10
N ILE A 463 9.65 -8.13 6.91
CA ILE A 463 8.66 -7.73 7.90
C ILE A 463 8.75 -8.69 9.09
N VAL A 464 9.18 -8.18 10.24
CA VAL A 464 9.28 -8.93 11.50
C VAL A 464 7.99 -8.81 12.29
N ILE A 465 7.36 -7.63 12.26
CA ILE A 465 6.12 -7.33 12.97
C ILE A 465 5.11 -6.78 11.95
N PRO A 466 3.95 -7.42 11.77
CA PRO A 466 2.98 -7.00 10.76
C PRO A 466 2.45 -5.58 10.98
N MET A 467 2.02 -4.91 9.90
CA MET A 467 1.40 -3.57 9.96
C MET A 467 -0.03 -3.65 10.52
N VAL A 468 -0.16 -3.70 11.85
CA VAL A 468 -1.45 -3.86 12.54
C VAL A 468 -1.78 -2.73 13.50
N TYR A 469 -0.77 -1.96 13.91
CA TYR A 469 -0.91 -0.87 14.88
C TYR A 469 -1.28 0.44 14.20
N ASP A 470 -2.04 1.30 14.85
CA ASP A 470 -2.30 2.67 14.36
C ASP A 470 -1.05 3.55 14.51
N GLU A 471 -0.28 3.33 15.59
CA GLU A 471 0.95 4.06 15.92
C GLU A 471 2.05 3.07 16.31
N GLY A 472 3.30 3.39 16.02
CA GLY A 472 4.48 2.64 16.48
C GLY A 472 5.70 3.53 16.60
N TRP A 473 6.49 3.32 17.65
CA TRP A 473 7.70 4.09 17.95
C TRP A 473 8.94 3.24 17.74
N ASP A 474 10.09 3.90 17.62
CA ASP A 474 11.38 3.21 17.47
C ASP A 474 11.65 2.29 18.66
N PHE A 475 12.31 1.17 18.37
CA PHE A 475 12.79 0.24 19.40
C PHE A 475 13.87 0.90 20.25
N SER A 476 13.75 0.74 21.55
CA SER A 476 14.74 1.16 22.52
C SER A 476 14.69 0.23 23.71
N ASN A 477 15.86 -0.27 24.11
CA ASN A 477 16.07 -1.14 25.25
C ASN A 477 15.29 -2.47 25.16
N GLY A 478 15.07 -3.00 23.97
CA GLY A 478 14.31 -4.24 23.78
C GLY A 478 12.81 -4.03 23.52
N PHE A 479 12.33 -2.78 23.54
CA PHE A 479 10.91 -2.46 23.57
C PHE A 479 10.52 -1.39 22.56
N ALA A 480 9.31 -1.50 22.02
CA ALA A 480 8.69 -0.43 21.25
C ALA A 480 7.27 -0.16 21.77
N ARG A 481 6.87 1.10 21.79
CA ARG A 481 5.48 1.49 22.04
C ARG A 481 4.68 1.27 20.78
N VAL A 482 3.42 0.89 20.95
CA VAL A 482 2.45 0.73 19.86
C VAL A 482 1.06 1.16 20.30
N GLY A 483 0.25 1.64 19.36
CA GLY A 483 -1.10 2.15 19.61
C GLY A 483 -2.17 1.48 18.76
N VAL A 484 -3.37 1.31 19.32
CA VAL A 484 -4.61 0.93 18.60
C VAL A 484 -5.78 1.72 19.19
N ARG A 485 -6.56 2.42 18.36
CA ARG A 485 -7.75 3.21 18.75
C ARG A 485 -7.50 4.09 19.99
N GLU A 486 -6.44 4.89 19.93
CA GLU A 486 -6.00 5.83 20.99
C GLU A 486 -5.45 5.17 22.27
N LYS A 487 -5.48 3.84 22.38
CA LYS A 487 -4.87 3.11 23.49
C LYS A 487 -3.48 2.59 23.12
N ARG A 488 -2.58 2.61 24.08
CA ARG A 488 -1.15 2.32 23.93
C ARG A 488 -0.72 1.11 24.75
N GLY A 489 0.35 0.48 24.30
CA GLY A 489 1.00 -0.65 24.94
C GLY A 489 2.44 -0.79 24.45
N MET A 490 3.13 -1.82 24.91
CA MET A 490 4.51 -2.12 24.51
C MET A 490 4.65 -3.52 23.94
N ILE A 491 5.54 -3.66 22.97
CA ILE A 491 5.92 -4.92 22.34
C ILE A 491 7.43 -5.15 22.45
N ASN A 492 7.85 -6.40 22.37
CA ASN A 492 9.26 -6.77 22.18
C ASN A 492 9.63 -6.91 20.68
N HIS A 493 10.88 -7.24 20.39
CA HIS A 493 11.41 -7.45 19.03
C HIS A 493 10.69 -8.55 18.23
N GLN A 494 9.99 -9.47 18.89
CA GLN A 494 9.19 -10.52 18.28
C GLN A 494 7.74 -10.06 18.01
N GLY A 495 7.38 -8.83 18.41
CA GLY A 495 6.02 -8.32 18.33
C GLY A 495 5.09 -8.82 19.43
N GLU A 496 5.61 -9.52 20.44
CA GLU A 496 4.82 -9.98 21.57
C GLU A 496 4.42 -8.80 22.43
N LEU A 497 3.14 -8.70 22.74
CA LEU A 497 2.60 -7.64 23.57
C LEU A 497 2.99 -7.88 25.04
N LEU A 498 3.85 -7.01 25.56
CA LEU A 498 4.31 -7.04 26.95
C LEU A 498 3.31 -6.40 27.90
N THR A 499 2.50 -5.47 27.40
CA THR A 499 1.52 -4.72 28.19
C THR A 499 0.20 -4.63 27.44
N PRO A 500 -0.96 -4.74 28.10
CA PRO A 500 -2.25 -4.59 27.43
C PRO A 500 -2.37 -3.23 26.72
N LEU A 501 -3.06 -3.20 25.56
CA LEU A 501 -3.39 -1.99 24.80
C LEU A 501 -4.59 -1.26 25.43
N ILE A 502 -4.43 -0.79 26.67
CA ILE A 502 -5.51 -0.16 27.46
C ILE A 502 -5.14 1.23 27.99
N TYR A 503 -3.86 1.60 27.91
CA TYR A 503 -3.35 2.82 28.51
C TYR A 503 -3.54 4.01 27.57
N ASP A 504 -3.87 5.18 28.11
CA ASP A 504 -3.83 6.42 27.34
C ASP A 504 -2.39 6.77 26.98
N ASN A 505 -1.45 6.58 27.91
CA ASN A 505 -0.03 6.75 27.67
C ASN A 505 0.80 5.68 28.36
N VAL A 506 1.91 5.32 27.73
CA VAL A 506 2.95 4.44 28.27
C VAL A 506 4.30 5.07 27.98
N TRP A 507 5.14 5.19 29.00
CA TRP A 507 6.50 5.71 28.88
C TRP A 507 7.52 4.57 28.85
N ASN A 508 8.76 4.89 28.47
CA ASN A 508 9.84 3.92 28.40
C ASN A 508 10.14 3.37 29.81
N PHE A 509 10.67 2.14 29.86
CA PHE A 509 11.15 1.57 31.11
C PHE A 509 12.38 2.32 31.62
N ASP A 510 12.33 2.73 32.89
CA ASP A 510 13.53 3.06 33.66
C ASP A 510 14.26 1.76 33.98
N LEU A 511 15.22 1.40 33.12
CA LEU A 511 15.96 0.14 33.20
C LEU A 511 16.84 0.04 34.45
N GLU A 512 17.17 1.16 35.07
CA GLU A 512 17.88 1.17 36.34
C GLU A 512 16.93 0.72 37.46
N ASN A 513 17.44 -0.10 38.39
CA ASN A 513 16.72 -0.49 39.61
C ASN A 513 15.32 -1.09 39.39
N GLN A 514 15.22 -2.21 38.66
CA GLN A 514 14.00 -3.05 38.53
C GLN A 514 12.97 -2.67 37.44
N GLY A 515 13.28 -1.76 36.51
CA GLY A 515 12.57 -1.71 35.22
C GLY A 515 11.09 -1.30 35.30
N LEU A 516 10.79 -0.09 35.78
CA LEU A 516 9.42 0.43 35.87
C LEU A 516 9.09 1.40 34.72
N ALA A 517 7.88 1.30 34.18
CA ALA A 517 7.35 2.24 33.19
C ALA A 517 6.14 2.95 33.78
N ARG A 518 6.11 4.28 33.65
CA ARG A 518 4.92 5.09 33.94
C ARG A 518 3.82 4.76 32.94
N VAL A 519 2.58 4.68 33.41
CA VAL A 519 1.38 4.49 32.59
C VAL A 519 0.27 5.44 33.01
N GLU A 520 -0.64 5.72 32.08
CA GLU A 520 -1.80 6.59 32.28
C GLU A 520 -3.11 5.90 31.86
N ILE A 521 -4.15 6.00 32.67
CA ILE A 521 -5.55 5.66 32.32
C ILE A 521 -6.46 6.74 32.90
N ASP A 522 -7.30 7.33 32.05
CA ASP A 522 -8.32 8.33 32.39
C ASP A 522 -7.75 9.51 33.21
N GLY A 523 -6.55 9.97 32.84
CA GLY A 523 -5.83 11.06 33.52
C GLY A 523 -5.22 10.69 34.87
N LYS A 524 -5.19 9.40 35.22
CA LYS A 524 -4.53 8.88 36.43
C LYS A 524 -3.28 8.12 36.06
N TYR A 525 -2.28 8.22 36.92
CA TYR A 525 -0.95 7.65 36.70
C TYR A 525 -0.62 6.52 37.68
N GLY A 526 0.17 5.57 37.20
CA GLY A 526 0.74 4.44 37.95
C GLY A 526 2.00 3.89 37.28
N PHE A 527 2.49 2.74 37.75
CA PHE A 527 3.69 2.10 37.20
C PHE A 527 3.50 0.60 36.97
N ILE A 528 4.06 0.10 35.87
CA ILE A 528 4.10 -1.32 35.50
C ILE A 528 5.55 -1.81 35.41
N ASN A 529 5.76 -3.11 35.56
CA ASN A 529 7.07 -3.73 35.28
C ASN A 529 7.19 -4.18 33.82
N GLN A 530 8.37 -4.70 33.44
CA GLN A 530 8.68 -5.22 32.10
C GLN A 530 7.79 -6.37 31.61
N LYS A 531 7.03 -7.01 32.51
CA LYS A 531 6.03 -8.04 32.16
C LYS A 531 4.62 -7.44 32.02
N GLY A 532 4.51 -6.11 32.01
CA GLY A 532 3.26 -5.36 31.95
C GLY A 532 2.35 -5.50 33.17
N LYS A 533 2.87 -6.05 34.27
CA LYS A 533 2.12 -6.16 35.52
C LYS A 533 2.20 -4.84 36.26
N GLU A 534 1.05 -4.34 36.70
CA GLU A 534 0.95 -3.22 37.63
C GLU A 534 1.77 -3.50 38.90
N VAL A 535 2.69 -2.59 39.20
CA VAL A 535 3.50 -2.56 40.42
C VAL A 535 2.98 -1.47 41.35
N ILE A 536 2.65 -0.31 40.80
CA ILE A 536 2.10 0.82 41.53
C ILE A 536 0.75 1.18 40.91
N GLN A 537 -0.28 1.18 41.74
CA GLN A 537 -1.66 1.39 41.33
C GLN A 537 -1.86 2.70 40.57
N ILE A 538 -2.65 2.64 39.49
CA ILE A 538 -3.02 3.80 38.68
C ILE A 538 -4.07 4.63 39.43
N LYS A 539 -3.62 5.63 40.22
CA LYS A 539 -4.50 6.46 41.06
C LYS A 539 -4.03 7.90 41.26
N PHE A 540 -2.80 8.21 40.88
CA PHE A 540 -2.21 9.52 41.12
C PHE A 540 -2.64 10.52 40.06
N ASP A 541 -2.83 11.79 40.44
CA ASP A 541 -3.17 12.87 39.50
C ASP A 541 -1.99 13.26 38.61
N TRP A 542 -0.77 12.96 39.07
CA TRP A 542 0.48 13.17 38.35
C TRP A 542 1.60 12.38 39.03
N VAL A 543 2.55 11.85 38.26
CA VAL A 543 3.79 11.24 38.79
C VAL A 543 4.98 11.58 37.89
N ASP A 544 6.15 11.80 38.49
CA ASP A 544 7.40 11.92 37.75
C ASP A 544 8.05 10.55 37.51
N ASP A 545 8.97 10.46 36.55
CA ASP A 545 9.73 9.24 36.32
C ASP A 545 10.79 9.04 37.42
N PHE A 546 11.13 7.78 37.75
CA PHE A 546 12.13 7.51 38.79
C PHE A 546 13.55 7.95 38.39
N GLU A 547 13.88 7.91 37.10
CA GLU A 547 15.19 8.32 36.57
C GLU A 547 16.37 7.64 37.31
N GLY A 548 16.27 6.33 37.53
CA GLY A 548 17.28 5.56 38.26
C GLY A 548 17.28 5.74 39.79
N ARG A 549 16.48 6.67 40.32
CA ARG A 549 16.37 6.90 41.77
C ARG A 549 15.46 5.88 42.44
N ASN A 550 15.57 5.80 43.77
CA ASN A 550 14.70 4.96 44.61
C ASN A 550 13.36 5.61 44.97
N PHE A 551 13.19 6.90 44.67
CA PHE A 551 11.95 7.64 44.92
C PHE A 551 11.61 8.54 43.73
N THR A 552 10.32 8.89 43.61
CA THR A 552 9.78 9.87 42.66
C THR A 552 8.77 10.77 43.34
N LEU A 553 8.35 11.85 42.68
CA LEU A 553 7.30 12.74 43.16
C LEU A 553 5.95 12.34 42.59
N VAL A 554 4.95 12.32 43.45
CA VAL A 554 3.56 12.02 43.07
C VAL A 554 2.61 13.06 43.61
N LYS A 555 1.56 13.35 42.85
CA LYS A 555 0.47 14.22 43.25
C LYS A 555 -0.79 13.41 43.49
N LEU A 556 -1.43 13.65 44.63
CA LEU A 556 -2.74 13.10 44.96
C LEU A 556 -3.61 14.21 45.56
N GLY A 557 -4.61 14.65 44.82
CA GLY A 557 -5.36 15.86 45.09
C GLY A 557 -4.48 17.11 44.96
N GLU A 558 -4.49 17.97 45.98
CA GLU A 558 -3.70 19.20 46.01
C GLU A 558 -2.30 19.03 46.61
N LYS A 559 -1.97 17.84 47.12
CA LYS A 559 -0.71 17.57 47.82
C LYS A 559 0.27 16.78 46.96
N THR A 560 1.55 17.09 47.14
CA THR A 560 2.68 16.36 46.55
C THR A 560 3.34 15.51 47.64
N PHE A 561 3.68 14.28 47.29
CA PHE A 561 4.33 13.31 48.18
C PHE A 561 5.59 12.76 47.51
N SER A 562 6.55 12.31 48.30
CA SER A 562 7.61 11.42 47.84
C SER A 562 7.08 9.98 47.82
N MET A 563 7.38 9.21 46.77
CA MET A 563 6.94 7.83 46.63
C MET A 563 8.11 6.91 46.29
N ASP A 564 8.25 5.79 47.00
CA ASP A 564 9.25 4.76 46.68
C ASP A 564 8.82 3.86 45.49
N ARG A 565 9.73 2.98 45.02
CA ARG A 565 9.47 2.05 43.91
C ARG A 565 8.48 0.92 44.24
N GLN A 566 8.00 0.84 45.48
CA GLN A 566 6.94 -0.09 45.91
C GLN A 566 5.58 0.62 46.03
N GLY A 567 5.53 1.95 45.84
CA GLY A 567 4.31 2.75 45.91
C GLY A 567 3.99 3.26 47.32
N ASN A 568 4.92 3.17 48.28
CA ASN A 568 4.74 3.77 49.60
C ASN A 568 4.99 5.27 49.52
N ILE A 569 4.08 6.07 50.07
CA ILE A 569 4.15 7.53 50.05
C ILE A 569 4.58 8.08 51.42
N SER A 570 5.45 9.10 51.41
CA SER A 570 5.80 9.92 52.56
C SER A 570 5.66 11.40 52.22
N ASP A 571 5.44 12.24 53.22
CA ASP A 571 5.39 13.69 53.03
C ASP A 571 6.71 14.17 52.41
N TYR A 572 6.60 15.00 51.38
CA TYR A 572 7.72 15.55 50.61
C TYR A 572 8.41 16.70 51.34
#